data_AF-A0A5E8H006-F1
#
_entry.id   AF-A0A5E8H006-F1
#
_cell.length_a   1.000
_cell.length_b   1.000
_cell.length_c   1.000
_cell.angle_alpha   90.00
_cell.angle_beta   90.00
_cell.angle_gamma   90.00
#
_symmetry.space_group_name_H-M   'P 1'
#
loop_
_entity.id
_entity.type
_entity.pdbx_description
1 polymer ?
#
loop_
_entity_poly.entity_id
_entity_poly.type
_entity_poly.pdbx_seq_one_letter_code
_entity_poly.pdbx_strand_id
1 'polypeptide(L)'
;MLDRRDILENLADPENYPADMLAYCLKNPDRSAAIFLPILGKAANGTELDALEQLSFYLGLHLLAVLQTPNTFDGVYRLATQQPLLLADLLGEVGLGETFPRVLMRLGNGKATDLWEGFQTNTLDFMIRDAFLRAWTYEALKGQVNAVSAERSLRGFLKSEDAPSPDDPIWSGWLIAIADLGFSELMPLARDAVSSGRILAEDDNLTALECKGFETALTEAQSDTDLPEFLKARGYIPFGESDGDWGNCFVNSPQSHKLS
;
A
#
# COMPACT_ATOMS: atom_id res chain seq x y z
N MET A 1 -24.47 -24.11 -0.28
CA MET A 1 -23.19 -23.40 -0.55
C MET A 1 -23.43 -22.56 -1.78
N LEU A 2 -23.17 -21.24 -1.72
CA LEU A 2 -23.35 -20.36 -2.89
C LEU A 2 -22.40 -20.76 -4.02
N ASP A 3 -22.88 -20.66 -5.26
CA ASP A 3 -22.03 -20.95 -6.41
C ASP A 3 -20.95 -19.87 -6.58
N ARG A 4 -19.85 -20.23 -7.25
CA ARG A 4 -18.78 -19.28 -7.57
C ARG A 4 -19.35 -18.08 -8.33
N ARG A 5 -20.22 -18.33 -9.31
CA ARG A 5 -20.78 -17.28 -10.16
C ARG A 5 -21.60 -16.27 -9.36
N ASP A 6 -22.45 -16.76 -8.46
CA ASP A 6 -23.29 -15.90 -7.58
C ASP A 6 -22.44 -14.93 -6.74
N ILE A 7 -21.31 -15.44 -6.21
CA ILE A 7 -20.40 -14.63 -5.39
C ILE A 7 -19.74 -13.53 -6.24
N LEU A 8 -19.23 -13.89 -7.42
CA LEU A 8 -18.56 -12.92 -8.29
C LEU A 8 -19.55 -11.88 -8.83
N GLU A 9 -20.75 -12.28 -9.25
CA GLU A 9 -21.78 -11.37 -9.76
C GLU A 9 -22.21 -10.35 -8.69
N ASN A 10 -22.38 -10.78 -7.44
CA ASN A 10 -22.74 -9.87 -6.36
C ASN A 10 -21.61 -8.89 -6.00
N LEU A 11 -20.35 -9.33 -5.99
CA LEU A 11 -19.21 -8.45 -5.71
C LEU A 11 -18.84 -7.54 -6.89
N ALA A 12 -19.25 -7.90 -8.12
CA ALA A 12 -19.05 -7.10 -9.31
C ALA A 12 -20.14 -6.04 -9.53
N ASP A 13 -21.22 -6.06 -8.73
CA ASP A 13 -22.32 -5.09 -8.82
C ASP A 13 -21.80 -3.68 -8.47
N PRO A 14 -21.85 -2.71 -9.41
CA PRO A 14 -21.33 -1.37 -9.17
C PRO A 14 -22.34 -0.47 -8.42
N GLU A 15 -23.62 -0.83 -8.38
CA GLU A 15 -24.70 -0.01 -7.84
C GLU A 15 -25.03 -0.38 -6.39
N ASN A 16 -25.00 -1.68 -6.07
CA ASN A 16 -25.46 -2.17 -4.78
C ASN A 16 -24.29 -2.63 -3.91
N TYR A 17 -24.11 -1.99 -2.75
CA TYR A 17 -23.10 -2.38 -1.78
C TYR A 17 -23.35 -3.83 -1.29
N PRO A 18 -22.41 -4.78 -1.53
CA PRO A 18 -22.66 -6.21 -1.34
C PRO A 18 -22.43 -6.67 0.12
N ALA A 19 -23.06 -6.01 1.09
CA ALA A 19 -22.83 -6.22 2.52
C ALA A 19 -23.00 -7.69 2.94
N ASP A 20 -24.11 -8.33 2.55
CA ASP A 20 -24.40 -9.72 2.91
C ASP A 20 -23.42 -10.70 2.27
N MET A 21 -22.96 -10.41 1.05
CA MET A 21 -21.99 -11.26 0.35
C MET A 21 -20.58 -11.13 0.95
N LEU A 22 -20.17 -9.91 1.31
CA LEU A 22 -18.93 -9.69 2.05
C LEU A 22 -18.96 -10.44 3.38
N ALA A 23 -20.07 -10.33 4.13
CA ALA A 23 -20.25 -11.06 5.39
C ALA A 23 -20.25 -12.58 5.19
N TYR A 24 -20.85 -13.08 4.10
CA TYR A 24 -20.79 -14.50 3.74
C TYR A 24 -19.35 -14.93 3.44
N CYS A 25 -18.61 -14.18 2.63
CA CYS A 25 -17.23 -14.50 2.28
C CYS A 25 -16.33 -14.56 3.51
N LEU A 26 -16.43 -13.56 4.40
CA LEU A 26 -15.67 -13.52 5.64
C LEU A 26 -15.97 -14.70 6.59
N LYS A 27 -17.22 -15.20 6.58
CA LYS A 27 -17.62 -16.39 7.34
C LYS A 27 -17.26 -17.72 6.68
N ASN A 28 -16.85 -17.71 5.42
CA ASN A 28 -16.54 -18.91 4.63
C ASN A 28 -15.14 -18.81 3.97
N PRO A 29 -14.07 -18.70 4.77
CA PRO A 29 -12.73 -18.39 4.28
C PRO A 29 -12.22 -19.37 3.22
N ASP A 30 -12.41 -20.68 3.41
CA ASP A 30 -11.96 -21.70 2.45
C ASP A 30 -12.65 -21.54 1.09
N ARG A 31 -13.93 -21.15 1.08
CA ARG A 31 -14.68 -20.92 -0.15
C ARG A 31 -14.19 -19.66 -0.86
N SER A 32 -13.95 -18.58 -0.11
CA SER A 32 -13.41 -17.34 -0.67
C SER A 32 -11.99 -17.56 -1.21
N ALA A 33 -11.12 -18.25 -0.47
CA ALA A 33 -9.78 -18.60 -0.91
C ALA A 33 -9.80 -19.42 -2.21
N ALA A 34 -10.65 -20.45 -2.29
CA ALA A 34 -10.80 -21.29 -3.48
C ALA A 34 -11.27 -20.53 -4.73
N ILE A 35 -11.89 -19.36 -4.57
CA ILE A 35 -12.37 -18.52 -5.67
C ILE A 35 -11.33 -17.47 -6.04
N PHE A 36 -10.83 -16.70 -5.07
CA PHE A 36 -10.02 -15.51 -5.35
C PHE A 36 -8.53 -15.80 -5.49
N LEU A 37 -7.96 -16.84 -4.84
CA LEU A 37 -6.56 -17.20 -5.07
C LEU A 37 -6.27 -17.58 -6.52
N PRO A 38 -7.10 -18.40 -7.22
CA PRO A 38 -6.89 -18.66 -8.64
C PRO A 38 -6.97 -17.40 -9.51
N ILE A 39 -7.87 -16.46 -9.19
CA ILE A 39 -8.01 -15.19 -9.92
C ILE A 39 -6.74 -14.33 -9.72
N LEU A 40 -6.27 -14.18 -8.48
CA LEU A 40 -4.99 -13.52 -8.17
C LEU A 40 -3.83 -14.21 -8.89
N GLY A 41 -3.81 -15.54 -8.91
CA GLY A 41 -2.79 -16.33 -9.60
C GLY A 41 -2.78 -16.08 -11.11
N LYS A 42 -3.94 -16.00 -11.76
CA LYS A 42 -4.06 -15.63 -13.18
C LYS A 42 -3.47 -14.23 -13.42
N ALA A 43 -3.96 -13.24 -12.67
CA ALA A 43 -3.52 -11.85 -12.81
C ALA A 43 -2.01 -11.71 -12.61
N ALA A 44 -1.47 -12.31 -11.55
CA ALA A 44 -0.04 -12.27 -11.25
C ALA A 44 0.83 -12.93 -12.32
N ASN A 45 0.30 -13.89 -13.09
CA ASN A 45 0.99 -14.55 -14.18
C ASN A 45 0.71 -13.90 -15.56
N GLY A 46 0.06 -12.73 -15.59
CA GLY A 46 -0.33 -12.06 -16.83
C GLY A 46 -1.36 -12.84 -17.65
N THR A 47 -2.06 -13.80 -17.03
CA THR A 47 -3.17 -14.51 -17.66
C THR A 47 -4.42 -13.64 -17.64
N GLU A 48 -5.06 -13.50 -18.80
CA GLU A 48 -6.27 -12.70 -18.95
C GLU A 48 -7.37 -13.13 -17.97
N LEU A 49 -7.94 -12.15 -17.28
CA LEU A 49 -9.12 -12.30 -16.45
C LEU A 49 -10.37 -12.06 -17.31
N ASP A 50 -11.41 -12.88 -17.13
CA ASP A 50 -12.69 -12.55 -17.76
C ASP A 50 -13.33 -11.30 -17.13
N ALA A 51 -14.34 -10.73 -17.79
CA ALA A 51 -14.95 -9.47 -17.36
C ALA A 51 -15.51 -9.52 -15.93
N LEU A 52 -16.04 -10.67 -15.51
CA LEU A 52 -16.61 -10.84 -14.18
C LEU A 52 -15.50 -11.01 -13.13
N GLU A 53 -14.43 -11.73 -13.45
CA GLU A 53 -13.22 -11.83 -12.64
C GLU A 53 -12.56 -10.46 -12.45
N GLN A 54 -12.47 -9.63 -13.49
CA GLN A 54 -11.93 -8.27 -13.40
C GLN A 54 -12.76 -7.38 -12.47
N LEU A 55 -14.09 -7.34 -12.66
CA LEU A 55 -14.98 -6.48 -11.87
C LEU A 55 -15.09 -6.91 -10.41
N SER A 56 -14.89 -8.19 -10.10
CA SER A 56 -14.90 -8.69 -8.71
C SER A 56 -13.52 -8.69 -8.04
N PHE A 57 -12.44 -8.43 -8.80
CA PHE A 57 -11.07 -8.54 -8.34
C PHE A 57 -10.79 -7.64 -7.14
N TYR A 58 -11.21 -6.38 -7.22
CA TYR A 58 -10.91 -5.37 -6.21
C TYR A 58 -11.37 -5.80 -4.81
N LEU A 59 -12.67 -6.10 -4.64
CA LEU A 59 -13.19 -6.61 -3.36
C LEU A 59 -12.66 -8.00 -3.01
N GLY A 60 -12.41 -8.85 -4.01
CA GLY A 60 -11.81 -10.18 -3.84
C GLY A 60 -10.42 -10.13 -3.22
N LEU A 61 -9.57 -9.19 -3.67
CA LEU A 61 -8.23 -8.97 -3.10
C LEU A 61 -8.33 -8.53 -1.64
N HIS A 62 -9.22 -7.59 -1.33
CA HIS A 62 -9.44 -7.12 0.04
C HIS A 62 -9.94 -8.26 0.95
N LEU A 63 -10.80 -9.15 0.44
CA LEU A 63 -11.24 -10.34 1.18
C LEU A 63 -10.06 -11.26 1.47
N LEU A 64 -9.21 -11.57 0.48
CA LEU A 64 -8.02 -12.39 0.69
C LEU A 64 -7.09 -11.78 1.75
N ALA A 65 -6.93 -10.45 1.75
CA ALA A 65 -6.13 -9.72 2.71
C ALA A 65 -6.69 -9.80 4.13
N VAL A 66 -7.97 -9.49 4.34
CA VAL A 66 -8.61 -9.56 5.67
C VAL A 66 -8.57 -10.98 6.23
N LEU A 67 -8.85 -11.97 5.38
CA LEU A 67 -8.80 -13.40 5.70
C LEU A 67 -7.36 -13.91 5.92
N GLN A 68 -6.34 -13.12 5.59
CA GLN A 68 -4.92 -13.50 5.63
C GLN A 68 -4.68 -14.85 4.97
N THR A 69 -5.28 -15.03 3.80
CA THR A 69 -5.23 -16.31 3.09
C THR A 69 -3.77 -16.64 2.72
N PRO A 70 -3.28 -17.87 2.96
CA PRO A 70 -1.91 -18.24 2.62
C PRO A 70 -1.58 -17.99 1.14
N ASN A 71 -0.34 -17.58 0.87
CA ASN A 71 0.17 -17.23 -0.47
C ASN A 71 -0.44 -15.97 -1.12
N THR A 72 -1.35 -15.25 -0.44
CA THR A 72 -1.89 -13.99 -0.99
C THR A 72 -0.80 -12.95 -1.16
N PHE A 73 0.09 -12.76 -0.17
CA PHE A 73 1.20 -11.79 -0.28
C PHE A 73 2.04 -12.06 -1.53
N ASP A 74 2.50 -13.30 -1.73
CA ASP A 74 3.37 -13.65 -2.87
C ASP A 74 2.67 -13.42 -4.22
N GLY A 75 1.36 -13.66 -4.29
CA GLY A 75 0.55 -13.36 -5.48
C GLY A 75 0.43 -11.86 -5.73
N VAL A 76 0.18 -11.08 -4.68
CA VAL A 76 0.08 -9.60 -4.76
C VAL A 76 1.41 -8.98 -5.12
N TYR A 77 2.50 -9.43 -4.49
CA TYR A 77 3.86 -8.97 -4.77
C TYR A 77 4.22 -9.19 -6.23
N ARG A 78 3.96 -10.40 -6.76
CA ARG A 78 4.20 -10.73 -8.17
C ARG A 78 3.33 -9.89 -9.11
N LEU A 79 2.04 -9.70 -8.80
CA LEU A 79 1.17 -8.83 -9.59
C LEU A 79 1.70 -7.39 -9.63
N ALA A 80 2.09 -6.84 -8.49
CA ALA A 80 2.62 -5.48 -8.39
C ALA A 80 3.96 -5.30 -9.12
N THR A 81 4.85 -6.28 -9.04
CA THR A 81 6.22 -6.17 -9.57
C THR A 81 6.33 -6.60 -11.03
N GLN A 82 5.51 -7.54 -11.49
CA GLN A 82 5.60 -8.10 -12.85
C GLN A 82 4.47 -7.65 -13.77
N GLN A 83 3.33 -7.23 -13.21
CA GLN A 83 2.15 -6.80 -13.95
C GLN A 83 1.62 -5.44 -13.42
N PRO A 84 2.47 -4.41 -13.22
CA PRO A 84 2.10 -3.17 -12.53
C PRO A 84 0.96 -2.41 -13.23
N LEU A 85 0.92 -2.41 -14.57
CA LEU A 85 -0.17 -1.76 -15.32
C LEU A 85 -1.51 -2.46 -15.08
N LEU A 86 -1.52 -3.80 -15.07
CA LEU A 86 -2.73 -4.56 -14.75
C LEU A 86 -3.16 -4.32 -13.30
N LEU A 87 -2.22 -4.23 -12.34
CA LEU A 87 -2.56 -3.87 -10.97
C LEU A 87 -3.24 -2.49 -10.91
N ALA A 88 -2.69 -1.49 -11.61
CA ALA A 88 -3.26 -0.16 -11.69
C ALA A 88 -4.67 -0.16 -12.30
N ASP A 89 -4.90 -0.93 -13.36
CA ASP A 89 -6.22 -1.07 -13.98
C ASP A 89 -7.24 -1.75 -13.07
N LEU A 90 -6.81 -2.75 -12.29
CA LEU A 90 -7.68 -3.51 -11.38
C LEU A 90 -8.01 -2.75 -10.10
N LEU A 91 -7.11 -1.91 -9.60
CA LEU A 91 -7.29 -1.16 -8.35
C LEU A 91 -7.74 0.27 -8.56
N GLY A 92 -7.47 0.86 -9.73
CA GLY A 92 -7.64 2.28 -9.97
C GLY A 92 -6.70 3.14 -9.13
N GLU A 93 -6.66 4.43 -9.43
CA GLU A 93 -5.78 5.41 -8.75
C GLU A 93 -6.07 5.50 -7.24
N VAL A 94 -7.35 5.64 -6.87
CA VAL A 94 -7.75 5.72 -5.46
C VAL A 94 -7.42 4.42 -4.72
N GLY A 95 -7.66 3.27 -5.35
CA GLY A 95 -7.33 1.98 -4.76
C GLY A 95 -5.82 1.82 -4.54
N LEU A 96 -5.00 2.21 -5.52
CA LEU A 96 -3.54 2.19 -5.42
C LEU A 96 -3.00 3.10 -4.31
N GLY A 97 -3.51 4.34 -4.18
CA GLY A 97 -3.01 5.30 -3.20
C GLY A 97 -3.50 5.04 -1.76
N GLU A 98 -4.74 4.57 -1.60
CA GLU A 98 -5.39 4.51 -0.29
C GLU A 98 -5.47 3.11 0.29
N THR A 99 -5.91 2.13 -0.50
CA THR A 99 -6.25 0.79 0.03
C THR A 99 -5.14 -0.22 -0.16
N PHE A 100 -4.40 -0.14 -1.26
CA PHE A 100 -3.29 -1.04 -1.56
C PHE A 100 -2.18 -1.03 -0.48
N PRO A 101 -1.72 0.12 0.05
CA PRO A 101 -0.76 0.13 1.16
C PRO A 101 -1.29 -0.62 2.39
N ARG A 102 -2.59 -0.49 2.67
CA ARG A 102 -3.26 -1.12 3.83
C ARG A 102 -3.45 -2.62 3.62
N VAL A 103 -3.67 -3.07 2.39
CA VAL A 103 -3.63 -4.48 1.99
C VAL A 103 -2.23 -5.05 2.21
N LEU A 104 -1.18 -4.32 1.81
CA LEU A 104 0.20 -4.74 2.04
C LEU A 104 0.55 -4.76 3.53
N MET A 105 0.13 -3.78 4.34
CA MET A 105 0.30 -3.81 5.80
C MET A 105 -0.37 -5.04 6.43
N ARG A 106 -1.55 -5.42 5.92
CA ARG A 106 -2.30 -6.57 6.42
C ARG A 106 -1.62 -7.90 6.10
N LEU A 107 -0.98 -7.99 4.93
CA LEU A 107 -0.36 -9.22 4.42
C LEU A 107 1.15 -9.32 4.69
N GLY A 108 1.78 -8.19 5.01
CA GLY A 108 3.23 -8.00 4.98
C GLY A 108 3.99 -8.42 6.22
N ASN A 109 3.31 -8.98 7.24
CA ASN A 109 3.95 -9.43 8.47
C ASN A 109 5.09 -10.41 8.16
N GLY A 110 6.32 -10.03 8.51
CA GLY A 110 7.53 -10.83 8.26
C GLY A 110 8.02 -10.81 6.81
N LYS A 111 7.54 -9.88 5.98
CA LYS A 111 7.89 -9.69 4.57
C LYS A 111 8.65 -8.38 4.32
N ALA A 112 9.29 -7.83 5.36
CA ALA A 112 9.97 -6.54 5.28
C ALA A 112 11.03 -6.47 4.16
N THR A 113 11.72 -7.56 3.85
CA THR A 113 12.66 -7.59 2.72
C THR A 113 11.95 -7.39 1.39
N ASP A 114 10.88 -8.16 1.13
CA ASP A 114 10.09 -8.04 -0.10
C ASP A 114 9.46 -6.64 -0.23
N LEU A 115 8.93 -6.10 0.86
CA LEU A 115 8.36 -4.74 0.88
C LEU A 115 9.41 -3.68 0.52
N TRP A 116 10.63 -3.81 1.07
CA TRP A 116 11.72 -2.89 0.74
C TRP A 116 12.17 -3.02 -0.72
N GLU A 117 12.29 -4.24 -1.24
CA GLU A 117 12.61 -4.49 -2.65
C GLU A 117 11.57 -3.89 -3.61
N GLY A 118 10.28 -4.05 -3.30
CA GLY A 118 9.19 -3.44 -4.06
C GLY A 118 9.28 -1.91 -4.12
N PHE A 119 9.63 -1.26 -3.02
CA PHE A 119 9.87 0.20 -2.97
C PHE A 119 11.06 0.64 -3.84
N GLN A 120 12.16 -0.12 -3.81
CA GLN A 120 13.39 0.21 -4.53
C GLN A 120 13.31 0.00 -6.04
N THR A 121 12.30 -0.73 -6.52
CA THR A 121 12.18 -1.07 -7.94
C THR A 121 11.78 0.17 -8.76
N ASN A 122 12.77 0.86 -9.34
CA ASN A 122 12.60 2.14 -10.05
C ASN A 122 11.78 2.07 -11.35
N THR A 123 11.49 0.87 -11.85
CA THR A 123 10.61 0.65 -13.00
C THR A 123 9.12 0.64 -12.65
N LEU A 124 8.79 0.63 -11.35
CA LEU A 124 7.40 0.69 -10.89
C LEU A 124 6.91 2.13 -10.78
N ASP A 125 5.60 2.29 -10.98
CA ASP A 125 4.90 3.54 -10.72
C ASP A 125 5.10 4.00 -9.26
N PHE A 126 5.17 5.32 -9.05
CA PHE A 126 5.47 5.90 -7.75
C PHE A 126 4.42 5.52 -6.69
N MET A 127 3.14 5.36 -7.04
CA MET A 127 2.09 4.97 -6.08
C MET A 127 2.29 3.54 -5.59
N ILE A 128 2.72 2.63 -6.47
CA ILE A 128 3.03 1.24 -6.09
C ILE A 128 4.24 1.23 -5.15
N ARG A 129 5.28 2.00 -5.47
CA ARG A 129 6.49 2.12 -4.64
C ARG A 129 6.19 2.73 -3.28
N ASP A 130 5.36 3.77 -3.24
CA ASP A 130 4.91 4.41 -2.00
C ASP A 130 4.08 3.45 -1.14
N ALA A 131 3.19 2.66 -1.75
CA ALA A 131 2.42 1.64 -1.04
C ALA A 131 3.33 0.60 -0.35
N PHE A 132 4.38 0.16 -1.04
CA PHE A 132 5.41 -0.71 -0.48
C PHE A 132 6.17 -0.04 0.67
N LEU A 133 6.58 1.22 0.51
CA LEU A 133 7.29 1.98 1.55
C LEU A 133 6.42 2.17 2.80
N ARG A 134 5.15 2.53 2.64
CA ARG A 134 4.21 2.70 3.76
C ARG A 134 4.02 1.40 4.53
N ALA A 135 3.86 0.26 3.83
CA ALA A 135 3.78 -1.05 4.46
C ALA A 135 5.09 -1.46 5.16
N TRP A 136 6.24 -1.16 4.56
CA TRP A 136 7.54 -1.40 5.19
C TRP A 136 7.73 -0.56 6.45
N THR A 137 7.35 0.73 6.41
CA THR A 137 7.41 1.64 7.55
C THR A 137 6.50 1.14 8.68
N TYR A 138 5.32 0.61 8.36
CA TYR A 138 4.46 -0.06 9.34
C TYR A 138 5.16 -1.23 10.04
N GLU A 139 5.80 -2.13 9.28
CA GLU A 139 6.56 -3.25 9.85
C GLU A 139 7.72 -2.75 10.76
N ALA A 140 8.40 -1.69 10.35
CA ALA A 140 9.47 -1.07 11.15
C ALA A 140 8.92 -0.44 12.45
N LEU A 141 7.79 0.27 12.40
CA LEU A 141 7.11 0.83 13.57
C LEU A 141 6.63 -0.26 14.55
N LYS A 142 6.27 -1.44 14.03
CA LYS A 142 5.91 -2.63 14.81
C LYS A 142 7.13 -3.40 15.34
N GLY A 143 8.36 -2.93 15.06
CA GLY A 143 9.61 -3.53 15.51
C GLY A 143 10.02 -4.78 14.73
N GLN A 144 9.38 -5.09 13.59
CA GLN A 144 9.75 -6.22 12.73
C GLN A 144 11.01 -5.94 11.91
N VAL A 145 11.35 -4.65 11.75
CA VAL A 145 12.64 -4.21 11.20
C VAL A 145 13.46 -3.59 12.31
N ASN A 146 14.71 -4.03 12.46
CA ASN A 146 15.62 -3.42 13.42
C ASN A 146 15.85 -1.94 13.08
N ALA A 147 15.74 -1.05 14.07
CA ALA A 147 15.86 0.40 13.88
C ALA A 147 17.17 0.84 13.19
N VAL A 148 18.32 0.25 13.56
CA VAL A 148 19.62 0.56 12.95
C VAL A 148 19.65 0.12 11.49
N SER A 149 19.06 -1.04 11.18
CA SER A 149 18.92 -1.52 9.81
C SER A 149 17.97 -0.62 9.00
N ALA A 150 16.84 -0.22 9.56
CA ALA A 150 15.87 0.67 8.92
C ALA A 150 16.48 2.05 8.58
N GLU A 151 17.16 2.67 9.54
CA GLU A 151 17.87 3.93 9.32
C GLU A 151 18.94 3.78 8.21
N ARG A 152 19.72 2.70 8.24
CA ARG A 152 20.73 2.42 7.22
C ARG A 152 20.11 2.25 5.83
N SER A 153 18.98 1.54 5.72
CA SER A 153 18.27 1.34 4.46
C SER A 153 17.81 2.68 3.87
N LEU A 154 17.15 3.52 4.67
CA LEU A 154 16.68 4.86 4.23
C LEU A 154 17.85 5.76 3.83
N ARG A 155 18.93 5.78 4.61
CA ARG A 155 20.17 6.50 4.29
C ARG A 155 20.83 6.01 3.00
N GLY A 156 20.83 4.69 2.81
CA GLY A 156 21.41 4.02 1.64
C GLY A 156 20.63 4.31 0.36
N PHE A 157 19.30 4.36 0.44
CA PHE A 157 18.43 4.59 -0.72
C PHE A 157 18.77 5.89 -1.46
N LEU A 158 18.94 7.00 -0.73
CA LEU A 158 19.31 8.31 -1.32
C LEU A 158 20.60 8.25 -2.16
N LYS A 159 21.53 7.37 -1.76
CA LYS A 159 22.86 7.20 -2.38
C LYS A 159 22.93 6.04 -3.38
N SER A 160 21.86 5.28 -3.54
CA SER A 160 21.86 4.13 -4.44
C SER A 160 21.90 4.58 -5.91
N GLU A 161 22.46 3.75 -6.78
CA GLU A 161 22.48 4.00 -8.22
C GLU A 161 21.06 3.99 -8.82
N ASP A 162 20.14 3.26 -8.18
CA ASP A 162 18.73 3.18 -8.54
C ASP A 162 17.87 4.32 -7.95
N ALA A 163 18.50 5.27 -7.25
CA ALA A 163 17.79 6.38 -6.67
C ALA A 163 17.15 7.25 -7.76
N PRO A 164 15.87 7.63 -7.63
CA PRO A 164 15.14 8.29 -8.70
C PRO A 164 15.58 9.74 -8.92
N SER A 165 15.05 10.34 -9.98
CA SER A 165 15.24 11.76 -10.32
C SER A 165 14.83 12.67 -9.15
N PRO A 166 15.40 13.87 -9.04
CA PRO A 166 15.07 14.80 -7.97
C PRO A 166 13.57 15.05 -7.77
N ASP A 167 12.80 15.13 -8.86
CA ASP A 167 11.37 15.47 -8.81
C ASP A 167 10.44 14.24 -8.76
N ASP A 168 10.98 13.05 -8.53
CA ASP A 168 10.15 11.86 -8.32
C ASP A 168 9.34 12.00 -7.01
N PRO A 169 7.99 11.90 -7.06
CA PRO A 169 7.12 12.04 -5.88
C PRO A 169 7.45 11.11 -4.72
N ILE A 170 8.17 10.03 -4.97
CA ILE A 170 8.58 9.07 -3.94
C ILE A 170 9.47 9.68 -2.85
N TRP A 171 10.13 10.82 -3.14
CA TRP A 171 10.92 11.53 -2.13
C TRP A 171 10.09 12.06 -0.97
N SER A 172 8.84 12.49 -1.23
CA SER A 172 7.92 12.89 -0.16
C SER A 172 7.57 11.69 0.73
N GLY A 173 7.32 10.51 0.14
CA GLY A 173 7.13 9.26 0.89
C GLY A 173 8.36 8.87 1.73
N TRP A 174 9.57 9.03 1.17
CA TRP A 174 10.83 8.80 1.90
C TRP A 174 11.02 9.73 3.10
N LEU A 175 10.70 11.03 2.95
CA LEU A 175 10.72 11.99 4.05
C LEU A 175 9.69 11.62 5.14
N ILE A 176 8.47 11.25 4.74
CA ILE A 176 7.41 10.80 5.66
C ILE A 176 7.88 9.57 6.45
N ALA A 177 8.47 8.58 5.79
CA ALA A 177 8.97 7.38 6.47
C ALA A 177 10.06 7.70 7.51
N ILE A 178 10.99 8.60 7.19
CA ILE A 178 12.04 9.04 8.14
C ILE A 178 11.42 9.76 9.34
N ALA A 179 10.49 10.69 9.08
CA ALA A 179 9.81 11.43 10.12
C ALA A 179 9.03 10.49 11.04
N ASP A 180 8.24 9.59 10.47
CA ASP A 180 7.37 8.69 11.23
C ASP A 180 8.15 7.69 12.07
N LEU A 181 9.33 7.26 11.61
CA LEU A 181 10.23 6.38 12.36
C LEU A 181 11.06 7.14 13.42
N GLY A 182 10.95 8.47 13.50
CA GLY A 182 11.64 9.27 14.52
C GLY A 182 13.16 9.39 14.31
N PHE A 183 13.67 9.16 13.09
CA PHE A 183 15.12 9.10 12.81
C PHE A 183 15.76 10.49 12.66
N SER A 184 15.94 11.20 13.77
CA SER A 184 16.57 12.54 13.78
C SER A 184 17.99 12.59 13.21
N GLU A 185 18.73 11.47 13.26
CA GLU A 185 20.07 11.34 12.67
C GLU A 185 20.07 11.47 11.12
N LEU A 186 18.90 11.37 10.49
CA LEU A 186 18.72 11.58 9.05
C LEU A 186 18.26 13.01 8.70
N MET A 187 17.90 13.84 9.69
CA MET A 187 17.46 15.22 9.43
C MET A 187 18.53 16.07 8.70
N PRO A 188 19.82 16.05 9.07
CA PRO A 188 20.83 16.80 8.30
C PRO A 188 20.95 16.32 6.85
N LEU A 189 20.79 15.02 6.62
CA LEU A 189 20.84 14.43 5.28
C LEU A 189 19.63 14.84 4.45
N ALA A 190 18.42 14.82 5.03
CA ALA A 190 17.20 15.25 4.37
C ALA A 190 17.27 16.74 3.99
N ARG A 191 17.70 17.61 4.91
CA ARG A 191 17.87 19.05 4.64
C ARG A 191 18.89 19.32 3.53
N ASP A 192 20.03 18.64 3.55
CA ASP A 192 21.04 18.76 2.50
C ASP A 192 20.50 18.31 1.14
N ALA A 193 19.81 17.15 1.10
CA ALA A 193 19.22 16.63 -0.12
C ALA A 193 18.18 17.60 -0.72
N VAL A 194 17.37 18.20 0.14
CA VAL A 194 16.39 19.20 -0.30
C VAL A 194 17.07 20.48 -0.78
N SER A 195 17.93 21.08 0.03
CA SER A 195 18.57 22.38 -0.28
C SER A 195 19.53 22.33 -1.47
N SER A 196 20.08 21.16 -1.79
CA SER A 196 20.93 20.95 -2.97
C SER A 196 20.14 20.64 -4.24
N GLY A 197 18.81 20.53 -4.17
CA GLY A 197 17.96 20.07 -5.27
C GLY A 197 18.21 18.60 -5.64
N ARG A 198 18.77 17.80 -4.72
CA ARG A 198 18.89 16.35 -4.90
C ARG A 198 17.52 15.67 -4.84
N ILE A 199 16.58 16.25 -4.11
CA ILE A 199 15.16 15.89 -4.08
C ILE A 199 14.30 17.16 -4.14
N LEU A 200 13.10 17.08 -4.71
CA LEU A 200 12.07 18.12 -4.73
C LEU A 200 12.58 19.45 -5.32
N ALA A 201 13.17 19.42 -6.51
CA ALA A 201 13.92 20.54 -7.10
C ALA A 201 13.04 21.56 -7.87
N GLU A 202 11.82 21.18 -8.30
CA GLU A 202 11.02 22.00 -9.22
C GLU A 202 10.18 23.14 -8.59
N ASP A 203 10.07 23.26 -7.25
CA ASP A 203 9.31 24.37 -6.61
C ASP A 203 9.82 24.77 -5.20
N ASP A 204 10.59 25.87 -5.11
CA ASP A 204 11.14 26.41 -3.86
C ASP A 204 10.12 26.61 -2.71
N ASN A 205 8.85 26.92 -3.02
CA ASN A 205 7.82 27.12 -1.99
C ASN A 205 7.31 25.79 -1.47
N LEU A 206 7.12 24.81 -2.37
CA LEU A 206 6.74 23.45 -2.02
C LEU A 206 7.84 22.80 -1.17
N THR A 207 9.10 23.00 -1.59
CA THR A 207 10.31 22.54 -0.90
C THR A 207 10.38 23.02 0.56
N ALA A 208 10.10 24.31 0.80
CA ALA A 208 10.10 24.88 2.14
C ALA A 208 8.94 24.34 3.02
N LEU A 209 7.76 24.14 2.42
CA LEU A 209 6.60 23.59 3.11
C LEU A 209 6.82 22.12 3.50
N GLU A 210 7.34 21.30 2.58
CA GLU A 210 7.65 19.89 2.81
C GLU A 210 8.74 19.72 3.88
N CYS A 211 9.81 20.52 3.85
CA CYS A 211 10.82 20.53 4.91
C CYS A 211 10.20 20.82 6.29
N LYS A 212 9.33 21.83 6.37
CA LYS A 212 8.68 22.20 7.64
C LYS A 212 7.71 21.10 8.11
N GLY A 213 6.97 20.49 7.19
CA GLY A 213 6.10 19.36 7.47
C GLY A 213 6.88 18.17 8.00
N PHE A 214 8.00 17.83 7.35
CA PHE A 214 8.94 16.79 7.77
C PHE A 214 9.46 17.03 9.20
N GLU A 215 9.94 18.22 9.52
CA GLU A 215 10.47 18.54 10.86
C GLU A 215 9.40 18.49 11.95
N THR A 216 8.18 18.92 11.62
CA THR A 216 7.04 18.86 12.54
C THR A 216 6.67 17.40 12.82
N ALA A 217 6.51 16.59 11.77
CA ALA A 217 6.17 15.17 11.88
C ALA A 217 7.25 14.38 12.64
N LEU A 218 8.54 14.68 12.41
CA LEU A 218 9.65 14.08 13.14
C LEU A 218 9.58 14.39 14.64
N THR A 219 9.28 15.64 14.98
CA THR A 219 9.12 16.07 16.38
C THR A 219 7.92 15.38 17.04
N GLU A 220 6.80 15.26 16.32
CA GLU A 220 5.60 14.55 16.78
C GLU A 220 5.89 13.05 17.02
N ALA A 221 6.59 12.38 16.09
CA ALA A 221 6.94 10.97 16.22
C ALA A 221 7.90 10.69 17.40
N GLN A 222 8.69 11.67 17.82
CA GLN A 222 9.58 11.54 18.98
C GLN A 222 8.91 11.87 20.32
N SER A 223 7.68 12.38 20.31
CA SER A 223 6.91 12.61 21.53
C SER A 223 6.45 11.30 22.16
N ASP A 224 6.14 11.31 23.46
CA ASP A 224 5.66 10.14 24.23
C ASP A 224 4.20 9.80 23.87
N THR A 225 3.96 9.50 22.60
CA THR A 225 2.65 9.13 22.04
C THR A 225 2.49 7.62 22.05
N ASP A 226 1.32 7.14 22.47
CA ASP A 226 0.97 5.72 22.40
C ASP A 226 1.02 5.22 20.95
N LEU A 227 1.76 4.13 20.69
CA LEU A 227 2.00 3.64 19.33
C LEU A 227 0.70 3.33 18.55
N PRO A 228 -0.32 2.65 19.10
CA PRO A 228 -1.62 2.51 18.46
C PRO A 228 -2.28 3.83 18.02
N GLU A 229 -2.27 4.85 18.88
CA GLU A 229 -2.81 6.18 18.54
C GLU A 229 -2.00 6.85 17.42
N PHE A 230 -0.67 6.75 17.49
CA PHE A 230 0.24 7.25 16.46
C PHE A 230 -0.02 6.59 15.10
N LEU A 231 -0.06 5.25 15.06
CA LEU A 231 -0.32 4.49 13.83
C LEU A 231 -1.64 4.91 13.19
N LYS A 232 -2.70 5.06 14.00
CA LYS A 232 -4.01 5.52 13.52
C LYS A 232 -3.95 6.94 12.96
N ALA A 233 -3.33 7.88 13.67
CA ALA A 233 -3.21 9.28 13.26
C ALA A 233 -2.42 9.45 11.96
N ARG A 234 -1.41 8.59 11.73
CA ARG A 234 -0.58 8.58 10.52
C ARG A 234 -1.14 7.71 9.39
N GLY A 235 -2.31 7.09 9.57
CA GLY A 235 -2.95 6.25 8.55
C GLY A 235 -2.29 4.88 8.34
N TYR A 236 -1.47 4.42 9.28
CA TYR A 236 -0.91 3.07 9.30
C TYR A 236 -1.90 2.07 9.90
N ILE A 237 -3.01 1.88 9.20
CA ILE A 237 -4.08 0.98 9.63
C ILE A 237 -4.23 -0.13 8.59
N PRO A 238 -3.89 -1.39 8.91
CA PRO A 238 -4.15 -2.51 8.03
C PRO A 238 -5.61 -2.54 7.56
N PHE A 239 -5.85 -3.03 6.35
CA PHE A 239 -7.21 -3.11 5.83
C PHE A 239 -8.04 -4.12 6.64
N GLY A 240 -9.27 -3.74 7.00
CA GLY A 240 -10.20 -4.53 7.79
C GLY A 240 -10.13 -4.26 9.30
N GLU A 241 -9.32 -3.31 9.75
CA GLU A 241 -9.21 -2.90 11.16
C GLU A 241 -9.92 -1.57 11.47
N SER A 242 -10.32 -0.79 10.47
CA SER A 242 -11.08 0.44 10.67
C SER A 242 -12.59 0.23 10.47
N ASP A 243 -13.38 0.96 11.25
CA ASP A 243 -14.82 1.05 11.04
C ASP A 243 -15.12 1.65 9.65
N GLY A 244 -16.07 1.06 8.93
CA GLY A 244 -16.48 1.54 7.61
C GLY A 244 -15.53 1.18 6.46
N ASP A 245 -14.46 0.41 6.70
CA ASP A 245 -13.49 0.02 5.67
C ASP A 245 -14.13 -0.51 4.40
N TRP A 246 -15.08 -1.44 4.53
CA TRP A 246 -15.75 -2.05 3.40
C TRP A 246 -16.66 -1.08 2.62
N GLY A 247 -17.32 -0.16 3.31
CA GLY A 247 -18.15 0.86 2.66
C GLY A 247 -17.31 1.84 1.86
N ASN A 248 -16.23 2.36 2.48
CA ASN A 248 -15.30 3.26 1.81
C ASN A 248 -14.56 2.56 0.66
N CYS A 249 -14.15 1.31 0.87
CA CYS A 249 -13.54 0.46 -0.15
C CYS A 249 -14.47 0.31 -1.36
N PHE A 250 -15.75 -0.02 -1.14
CA PHE A 250 -16.74 -0.13 -2.21
C PHE A 250 -16.94 1.17 -2.97
N VAL A 251 -17.17 2.29 -2.27
CA VAL A 251 -17.39 3.60 -2.90
C VAL A 251 -16.21 4.01 -3.78
N ASN A 252 -14.99 3.70 -3.35
CA ASN A 252 -13.76 4.02 -4.07
C ASN A 252 -13.33 2.93 -5.08
N SER A 253 -14.13 1.88 -5.25
CA SER A 253 -13.77 0.77 -6.14
C SER A 253 -13.86 1.21 -7.61
N PRO A 254 -12.95 0.73 -8.49
CA PRO A 254 -12.99 1.08 -9.90
C PRO A 254 -14.32 0.74 -10.58
N GLN A 255 -15.00 -0.33 -10.14
CA GLN A 255 -16.29 -0.71 -10.70
C GLN A 255 -17.40 0.31 -10.39
N SER A 256 -17.39 0.93 -9.21
CA SER A 256 -18.39 1.93 -8.82
C SER A 256 -18.25 3.27 -9.57
N HIS A 257 -17.08 3.52 -10.17
CA HIS A 257 -16.82 4.73 -10.95
C HIS A 257 -17.02 4.56 -12.46
N LYS A 258 -17.18 3.34 -12.99
CA LYS A 258 -17.34 3.08 -14.44
C LYS A 258 -18.70 3.49 -15.03
N LEU A 259 -19.59 4.10 -14.23
CA LEU A 259 -20.93 4.55 -14.64
C LEU A 259 -21.06 6.09 -14.71
N SER A 260 -19.99 6.86 -14.50
CA SER A 260 -19.97 8.33 -14.62
C SER A 260 -19.35 8.80 -15.93
#